data_AF-A0A4R3MLG6-F1
#
_entry.id   AF-A0A4R3MLG6-F1
#
_cell.length_a   1.000
_cell.length_b   1.000
_cell.length_c   1.000
_cell.angle_alpha   90.00
_cell.angle_beta   90.00
_cell.angle_gamma   90.00
#
_symmetry.space_group_name_H-M   'P 1'
#
loop_
_entity.id
_entity.type
_entity.pdbx_description
1 polymer ?
#
loop_
_entity_poly.entity_id
_entity_poly.type
_entity_poly.pdbx_seq_one_letter_code
_entity_poly.pdbx_strand_id
1 'polypeptide(L)'
;MKIVKKLIITSVISVLILTVGVSTASAYPLVEASMSPTNESRIASSGYFSKNLSWDGGLSNTYNVEYYDGNKTLFYDPSANYYSKRVSSYYNKGNLSIKTWYTQLRVSNGDTAYAYGTVTLKDR
;
A
#
# COMPACT_ATOMS: atom_id res chain seq x y z
N MET A 1 -59.83 -56.80 35.91
CA MET A 1 -58.92 -55.64 35.86
C MET A 1 -57.65 -56.02 35.11
N LYS A 2 -57.47 -55.50 33.88
CA LYS A 2 -56.20 -55.57 33.15
C LYS A 2 -55.90 -54.17 32.60
N ILE A 3 -54.64 -53.80 32.78
CA ILE A 3 -54.11 -52.45 32.90
C ILE A 3 -53.83 -51.84 31.51
N VAL A 4 -54.25 -50.59 31.35
CA VAL A 4 -54.00 -49.72 30.20
C VAL A 4 -52.49 -49.44 30.09
N LYS A 5 -51.87 -49.66 28.93
CA LYS A 5 -50.53 -49.12 28.62
C LYS A 5 -50.62 -48.20 27.41
N LYS A 6 -50.41 -46.91 27.67
CA LYS A 6 -50.34 -45.80 26.71
C LYS A 6 -49.13 -45.99 25.79
N LEU A 7 -49.34 -45.93 24.48
CA LEU A 7 -48.27 -45.87 23.48
C LEU A 7 -47.87 -44.40 23.32
N ILE A 8 -46.66 -44.05 23.74
CA ILE A 8 -46.07 -42.73 23.52
C ILE A 8 -45.44 -42.75 22.12
N ILE A 9 -46.00 -41.97 21.21
CA ILE A 9 -45.47 -41.75 19.85
C ILE A 9 -44.44 -40.62 19.95
N THR A 10 -43.16 -40.95 19.82
CA THR A 10 -42.07 -39.96 19.79
C THR A 10 -41.75 -39.65 18.33
N SER A 11 -42.19 -38.48 17.84
CA SER A 11 -41.84 -37.97 16.51
C SER A 11 -40.41 -37.43 16.52
N VAL A 12 -39.49 -38.10 15.83
CA VAL A 12 -38.13 -37.60 15.59
C VAL A 12 -38.19 -36.55 14.48
N ILE A 13 -37.99 -35.28 14.85
CA ILE A 13 -37.84 -34.17 13.90
C ILE A 13 -36.36 -34.13 13.48
N SER A 14 -36.06 -34.62 12.29
CA SER A 14 -34.74 -34.48 11.67
C SER A 14 -34.59 -33.07 11.11
N VAL A 15 -33.79 -32.23 11.76
CA VAL A 15 -33.43 -30.89 11.25
C VAL A 15 -32.32 -31.06 10.21
N LEU A 16 -32.64 -30.75 8.96
CA LEU A 16 -31.68 -30.68 7.85
C LEU A 16 -30.98 -29.31 7.92
N ILE A 17 -29.74 -29.26 8.45
CA ILE A 17 -28.92 -28.05 8.45
C ILE A 17 -28.16 -27.99 7.13
N LEU A 18 -28.64 -27.17 6.19
CA LEU A 18 -27.91 -26.78 4.99
C LEU A 18 -26.82 -25.79 5.39
N THR A 19 -25.59 -26.27 5.58
CA THR A 19 -24.41 -25.40 5.72
C THR A 19 -24.11 -24.77 4.37
N VAL A 20 -24.57 -23.54 4.16
CA VAL A 20 -24.13 -22.72 3.04
C VAL A 20 -22.67 -22.39 3.28
N GLY A 21 -21.78 -23.02 2.52
CA GLY A 21 -20.36 -22.68 2.51
C GLY A 21 -20.20 -21.27 1.96
N VAL A 22 -20.24 -20.27 2.83
CA VAL A 22 -19.77 -18.93 2.49
C VAL A 22 -18.29 -19.04 2.18
N SER A 23 -17.94 -18.97 0.89
CA SER A 23 -16.56 -18.75 0.48
C SER A 23 -16.09 -17.48 1.18
N THR A 24 -15.17 -17.60 2.13
CA THR A 24 -14.56 -16.44 2.75
C THR A 24 -13.79 -15.70 1.65
N ALA A 25 -14.35 -14.59 1.17
CA ALA A 25 -13.60 -13.63 0.38
C ALA A 25 -12.50 -13.07 1.30
N SER A 26 -11.28 -13.55 1.12
CA SER A 26 -10.09 -12.99 1.75
C SER A 26 -9.76 -11.70 1.02
N ALA A 27 -10.09 -10.55 1.62
CA ALA A 27 -9.52 -9.28 1.19
C ALA A 27 -8.01 -9.33 1.50
N TYR A 28 -7.17 -9.23 0.46
CA TYR A 28 -5.75 -9.02 0.66
C TYR A 28 -5.56 -7.70 1.45
N PRO A 29 -4.60 -7.61 2.38
CA PRO A 29 -4.31 -6.35 3.04
C PRO A 29 -3.97 -5.31 1.98
N LEU A 30 -4.54 -4.11 2.13
CA LEU A 30 -4.26 -2.98 1.25
C LEU A 30 -2.76 -2.74 1.22
N VAL A 31 -2.20 -2.63 0.01
CA VAL A 31 -0.84 -2.13 -0.16
C VAL A 31 -0.88 -0.64 0.17
N GLU A 32 -0.14 -0.22 1.19
CA GLU A 32 0.06 1.20 1.49
C GLU A 32 1.45 1.62 1.01
N ALA A 33 1.56 2.79 0.39
CA ALA A 33 2.84 3.38 0.03
C ALA A 33 3.01 4.69 0.79
N SER A 34 4.23 4.98 1.22
CA SER A 34 4.57 6.16 1.99
C SER A 34 5.92 6.73 1.56
N MET A 35 6.05 8.04 1.75
CA MET A 35 7.23 8.82 1.45
C MET A 35 7.45 9.81 2.59
N SER A 36 8.70 10.03 2.98
CA SER A 36 9.06 11.06 3.97
C SER A 36 10.49 11.54 3.76
N PRO A 37 10.82 12.79 4.06
CA PRO A 37 9.89 13.90 4.15
C PRO A 37 9.12 14.10 2.84
N THR A 38 7.86 14.47 2.99
CA THR A 38 6.96 14.77 1.88
C THR A 38 6.71 16.26 1.90
N ASN A 39 7.24 16.95 0.88
CA ASN A 39 7.34 18.40 0.69
C ASN A 39 8.56 19.04 1.36
N GLU A 40 9.57 19.41 0.56
CA GLU A 40 10.76 20.11 1.05
C GLU A 40 11.00 21.42 0.31
N SER A 41 11.30 22.50 1.05
CA SER A 41 11.59 23.83 0.51
C SER A 41 12.95 24.32 1.00
N ARG A 42 13.77 24.86 0.10
CA ARG A 42 15.09 25.41 0.45
C ARG A 42 15.39 26.66 -0.38
N ILE A 43 16.11 27.61 0.23
CA ILE A 43 16.64 28.79 -0.46
C ILE A 43 18.02 28.45 -1.00
N ALA A 44 18.12 28.22 -2.32
CA ALA A 44 19.38 27.94 -3.02
C ALA A 44 19.14 27.83 -4.54
N SER A 45 20.22 27.91 -5.32
CA SER A 45 20.22 27.58 -6.75
C SER A 45 20.23 26.06 -7.01
N SER A 46 20.72 25.26 -6.06
CA SER A 46 20.71 23.79 -6.13
C SER A 46 20.70 23.12 -4.76
N GLY A 47 20.38 21.83 -4.70
CA GLY A 47 20.40 21.07 -3.45
C GLY A 47 20.19 19.57 -3.61
N TYR A 48 20.68 18.81 -2.62
CA TYR A 48 20.34 17.41 -2.43
C TYR A 48 19.21 17.29 -1.42
N PHE A 49 18.23 16.44 -1.75
CA PHE A 49 17.11 16.10 -0.87
C PHE A 49 17.01 14.59 -0.77
N SER A 50 16.75 14.09 0.44
CA SER A 50 16.71 12.66 0.73
C SER A 50 15.35 12.27 1.25
N LYS A 51 14.79 11.21 0.70
CA LYS A 51 13.49 10.67 1.09
C LYS A 51 13.61 9.21 1.49
N ASN A 52 13.01 8.84 2.60
CA ASN A 52 12.65 7.49 2.95
C ASN A 52 11.35 7.14 2.23
N LEU A 53 11.40 6.06 1.48
CA LEU A 53 10.28 5.41 0.81
C LEU A 53 9.92 4.20 1.66
N SER A 54 8.65 3.98 1.95
CA SER A 54 8.22 2.75 2.59
C SER A 54 6.89 2.25 2.05
N TRP A 55 6.63 0.96 2.16
CA TRP A 55 5.37 0.39 1.70
C TRP A 55 5.03 -0.91 2.39
N ASP A 56 3.74 -1.14 2.62
CA ASP A 56 3.26 -2.33 3.30
C ASP A 56 3.52 -3.61 2.51
N GLY A 57 4.48 -4.38 3.02
CA GLY A 57 5.02 -5.59 2.42
C GLY A 57 4.12 -6.82 2.52
N GLY A 58 2.84 -6.66 2.90
CA GLY A 58 1.75 -7.66 2.84
C GLY A 58 2.10 -9.13 3.12
N LEU A 59 1.28 -10.07 2.64
CA LEU A 59 1.55 -11.52 2.73
C LEU A 59 2.28 -12.06 1.49
N SER A 60 2.24 -11.30 0.38
CA SER A 60 2.99 -11.64 -0.82
C SER A 60 4.41 -11.13 -0.68
N ASN A 61 5.38 -11.98 -1.01
CA ASN A 61 6.78 -11.66 -0.80
C ASN A 61 7.30 -10.63 -1.81
N THR A 62 6.56 -10.27 -2.86
CA THR A 62 7.10 -9.62 -4.05
C THR A 62 6.20 -8.51 -4.59
N TYR A 63 6.74 -7.31 -4.72
CA TYR A 63 6.05 -6.09 -5.18
C TYR A 63 6.73 -5.49 -6.40
N ASN A 64 5.94 -4.92 -7.30
CA ASN A 64 6.47 -4.03 -8.33
C ASN A 64 6.50 -2.60 -7.80
N VAL A 65 7.72 -2.05 -7.65
CA VAL A 65 7.98 -0.77 -7.01
C VAL A 65 8.69 0.17 -7.97
N GLU A 66 8.18 1.38 -8.11
CA GLU A 66 8.78 2.44 -8.91
C GLU A 66 8.86 3.75 -8.13
N TYR A 67 10.01 4.42 -8.18
CA TYR A 67 10.19 5.76 -7.61
C TYR A 67 10.67 6.76 -8.68
N TYR A 68 9.82 7.76 -8.90
CA TYR A 68 10.08 8.94 -9.72
C TYR A 68 10.43 10.13 -8.84
N ASP A 69 11.59 10.75 -9.07
CA ASP A 69 12.07 11.87 -8.26
C ASP A 69 11.71 13.25 -8.81
N GLY A 70 10.85 13.33 -9.82
CA GLY A 70 10.50 14.58 -10.48
C GLY A 70 11.40 14.97 -11.65
N ASN A 71 12.52 14.28 -11.86
CA ASN A 71 13.33 14.41 -13.08
C ASN A 71 13.37 13.10 -13.86
N LYS A 72 13.52 11.97 -13.17
CA LYS A 72 13.58 10.64 -13.78
C LYS A 72 13.14 9.55 -12.80
N THR A 73 12.85 8.37 -13.34
CA THR A 73 12.70 7.17 -12.52
C THR A 73 14.08 6.78 -12.00
N LEU A 74 14.28 6.88 -10.69
CA LEU A 74 15.54 6.51 -10.05
C LEU A 74 15.63 5.02 -9.77
N PHE A 75 14.49 4.40 -9.53
CA PHE A 75 14.42 3.00 -9.18
C PHE A 75 13.14 2.39 -9.72
N TYR A 76 13.29 1.22 -10.31
CA TYR A 76 12.22 0.33 -10.71
C TYR A 76 12.66 -1.09 -10.34
N ASP A 77 11.85 -1.78 -9.56
CA ASP A 77 12.09 -3.16 -9.18
C ASP A 77 10.77 -3.92 -9.28
N PRO A 78 10.64 -4.79 -10.30
CA PRO A 78 9.42 -5.56 -10.52
C PRO A 78 9.23 -6.67 -9.49
N SER A 79 10.24 -6.93 -8.64
CA SER A 79 10.25 -8.03 -7.68
C SER A 79 10.88 -7.62 -6.34
N ALA A 80 10.48 -6.46 -5.82
CA ALA A 80 10.97 -5.93 -4.56
C ALA A 80 10.35 -6.68 -3.37
N ASN A 81 11.20 -7.14 -2.46
CA ASN A 81 10.79 -7.77 -1.20
C ASN A 81 11.16 -6.90 0.02
N TYR A 82 11.74 -5.73 -0.21
CA TYR A 82 12.13 -4.78 0.84
C TYR A 82 10.97 -3.83 1.13
N TYR A 83 10.85 -3.31 2.35
CA TYR A 83 9.72 -2.49 2.78
C TYR A 83 10.08 -1.00 2.93
N SER A 84 11.36 -0.68 3.19
CA SER A 84 11.81 0.69 3.41
C SER A 84 13.15 0.93 2.72
N LYS A 85 13.28 2.09 2.08
CA LYS A 85 14.47 2.48 1.30
C LYS A 85 14.70 3.98 1.37
N ARG A 86 15.93 4.40 1.68
CA ARG A 86 16.34 5.81 1.58
C ARG A 86 16.90 6.11 0.19
N VAL A 87 16.43 7.19 -0.43
CA VAL A 87 16.85 7.64 -1.76
C VAL A 87 17.19 9.12 -1.70
N SER A 88 18.26 9.53 -2.39
CA SER A 88 18.68 10.94 -2.47
C SER A 88 18.75 11.39 -3.93
N SER A 89 18.28 12.62 -4.18
CA SER A 89 18.25 13.23 -5.51
C SER A 89 18.86 14.62 -5.48
N TYR A 90 19.52 15.00 -6.58
CA TYR A 90 20.05 16.35 -6.80
C TYR A 90 19.09 17.16 -7.67
N TYR A 91 18.83 18.40 -7.28
CA TYR A 91 17.94 19.31 -7.96
C TYR A 91 18.66 20.61 -8.30
N ASN A 92 18.55 21.04 -9.57
CA ASN A 92 19.13 22.29 -10.06
C ASN A 92 18.02 23.21 -10.58
N LYS A 93 17.86 24.36 -9.91
CA LYS A 93 16.88 25.38 -10.24
C LYS A 93 17.23 26.15 -11.52
N GLY A 94 18.52 26.40 -11.75
CA GLY A 94 18.96 27.34 -12.79
C GLY A 94 18.46 28.77 -12.54
N ASN A 95 18.28 29.56 -13.61
CA ASN A 95 17.89 30.98 -13.57
C ASN A 95 16.41 31.25 -13.23
N LEU A 96 15.69 30.26 -12.68
CA LEU A 96 14.27 30.41 -12.33
C LEU A 96 14.14 30.88 -10.87
N SER A 97 13.17 31.74 -10.58
CA SER A 97 12.96 32.28 -9.22
C SER A 97 12.49 31.22 -8.23
N ILE A 98 11.58 30.33 -8.66
CA ILE A 98 11.11 29.15 -7.94
C ILE A 98 11.04 27.98 -8.92
N LYS A 99 11.47 26.79 -8.49
CA LYS A 99 11.26 25.54 -9.22
C LYS A 99 10.82 24.43 -8.28
N THR A 100 9.80 23.70 -8.69
CA THR A 100 9.21 22.60 -7.95
C THR A 100 9.25 21.32 -8.78
N TRP A 101 9.60 20.21 -8.14
CA TRP A 101 9.64 18.87 -8.71
C TRP A 101 8.62 17.98 -8.01
N TYR A 102 7.84 17.24 -8.79
CA TYR A 102 6.84 16.30 -8.29
C TYR A 102 7.44 14.90 -8.18
N THR A 103 7.45 14.35 -6.97
CA THR A 103 7.98 13.02 -6.70
C THR A 103 6.84 12.03 -6.48
N GLN A 104 7.00 10.79 -6.91
CA GLN A 104 6.00 9.74 -6.78
C GLN A 104 6.66 8.40 -6.45
N LEU A 105 6.10 7.68 -5.49
CA LEU A 105 6.34 6.27 -5.26
C LEU A 105 5.08 5.51 -5.68
N ARG A 106 5.25 4.49 -6.51
CA ARG A 106 4.19 3.55 -6.91
C ARG A 106 4.58 2.16 -6.45
N VAL A 107 3.64 1.45 -5.83
CA VAL A 107 3.83 0.07 -5.38
C VAL A 107 2.64 -0.74 -5.84
N SER A 108 2.87 -1.91 -6.44
CA SER A 108 1.78 -2.75 -6.95
C SER A 108 2.01 -4.23 -6.72
N ASN A 109 0.94 -4.93 -6.31
CA ASN A 109 0.90 -6.37 -6.04
C ASN A 109 -0.56 -6.84 -6.02
N GLY A 110 -1.17 -6.97 -7.20
CA GLY A 110 -2.62 -7.09 -7.36
C GLY A 110 -3.30 -5.72 -7.33
N ASP A 111 -3.23 -5.04 -6.18
CA ASP A 111 -3.65 -3.64 -6.03
C ASP A 111 -2.48 -2.67 -6.22
N THR A 112 -2.76 -1.39 -6.47
CA THR A 112 -1.73 -0.35 -6.63
C THR A 112 -1.89 0.77 -5.60
N ALA A 113 -0.78 1.09 -4.94
CA ALA A 113 -0.64 2.16 -3.96
C ALA A 113 0.27 3.27 -4.49
N TYR A 114 0.01 4.49 -4.06
CA TYR A 114 0.80 5.66 -4.44
C TYR A 114 1.12 6.53 -3.23
N ALA A 115 2.35 7.05 -3.19
CA ALA A 115 2.73 8.17 -2.33
C ALA A 115 3.28 9.30 -3.19
N TYR A 116 2.83 10.52 -2.92
CA TYR A 116 3.18 11.71 -3.67
C TYR A 116 3.88 12.72 -2.79
N GLY A 117 4.77 13.52 -3.37
CA GLY A 117 5.42 14.62 -2.68
C GLY A 117 6.01 15.65 -3.63
N THR A 118 6.54 16.72 -3.06
CA THR A 118 7.27 17.72 -3.85
C THR A 118 8.62 18.07 -3.24
N VAL A 119 9.47 18.68 -4.05
CA VAL A 119 10.70 19.36 -3.64
C VAL A 119 10.71 20.72 -4.34
N THR A 120 10.99 21.80 -3.61
CA THR A 120 10.95 23.18 -4.10
C THR A 120 12.25 23.91 -3.75
N LEU A 121 12.89 24.50 -4.76
CA LEU A 121 13.97 25.47 -4.59
C LEU A 121 13.45 26.86 -4.93
N LYS A 122 13.74 27.84 -4.07
CA LYS A 122 13.32 29.25 -4.24
C LYS A 122 14.48 30.21 -4.00
N ASP A 123 14.36 31.42 -4.55
CA ASP A 123 15.20 32.55 -4.15
C ASP A 123 14.79 33.09 -2.77
N ARG A 124 15.68 33.91 -2.21
CA ARG A 124 15.52 34.51 -0.89
C ARG A 124 14.50 35.62 -0.89
#